data_AF-A0A927F5A5-F1
#
_entry.id   AF-A0A927F5A5-F1
#
_cell.length_a   1.000
_cell.length_b   1.000
_cell.length_c   1.000
_cell.angle_alpha   90.00
_cell.angle_beta   90.00
_cell.angle_gamma   90.00
#
_symmetry.space_group_name_H-M   'P 1'
#
loop_
_entity.id
_entity.type
_entity.pdbx_description
1 polymer ?
#
loop_
_entity_poly.entity_id
_entity_poly.type
_entity_poly.pdbx_seq_one_letter_code
_entity_poly.pdbx_strand_id
1 'polypeptide(L)'
;MISAVDQYLQTLLTFVPRNAANRFTRDYIALIHVPAVGPEKVYSLVLDKVQPILTVAAYKSAVWEVVETFGKEGASKPELDALQAQVAADHPALDYLLPDTLKSCDNYSDGRAGLDYYLMLWQRDGETGVVECYEPYSREDYSWSTVIGAMQVLSSQYEYAIQ
;
A
#
# COMPACT_ATOMS: atom_id res chain seq x y z
N MET A 1 -21.64 -0.16 -13.33
CA MET A 1 -21.44 1.11 -12.62
C MET A 1 -20.34 0.85 -11.59
N ILE A 2 -19.20 1.51 -11.67
CA ILE A 2 -18.09 1.32 -10.71
C ILE A 2 -18.48 2.06 -9.43
N SER A 3 -18.45 1.40 -8.27
CA SER A 3 -18.81 2.05 -6.99
C SER A 3 -17.80 3.12 -6.61
N ALA A 4 -18.17 4.08 -5.74
CA ALA A 4 -17.24 5.10 -5.24
C ALA A 4 -16.02 4.47 -4.53
N VAL A 5 -16.23 3.36 -3.83
CA VAL A 5 -15.17 2.58 -3.18
C VAL A 5 -14.24 1.93 -4.21
N ASP A 6 -14.78 1.38 -5.29
CA ASP A 6 -13.95 0.82 -6.36
C ASP A 6 -13.13 1.91 -7.06
N GLN A 7 -13.71 3.09 -7.29
CA GLN A 7 -12.97 4.24 -7.86
C GLN A 7 -11.87 4.73 -6.91
N TYR A 8 -12.17 4.77 -5.60
CA TYR A 8 -11.19 5.13 -4.56
C TYR A 8 -9.99 4.18 -4.58
N LEU A 9 -10.26 2.88 -4.50
CA LEU A 9 -9.20 1.86 -4.55
C LEU A 9 -8.47 1.86 -5.90
N GLN A 10 -9.15 2.02 -7.03
CA GLN A 10 -8.48 2.14 -8.33
C GLN A 10 -7.54 3.35 -8.38
N THR A 11 -7.96 4.48 -7.80
CA THR A 11 -7.17 5.71 -7.76
C THR A 11 -5.91 5.51 -6.94
N LEU A 12 -6.04 5.01 -5.71
CA LEU A 12 -4.90 4.71 -4.82
C LEU A 12 -3.89 3.75 -5.46
N LEU A 13 -4.38 2.86 -6.32
CA LEU A 13 -3.63 1.71 -6.76
C LEU A 13 -3.21 1.79 -8.23
N THR A 14 -3.37 2.96 -8.85
CA THR A 14 -3.05 3.21 -10.26
C THR A 14 -1.59 2.90 -10.62
N PHE A 15 -0.68 3.04 -9.66
CA PHE A 15 0.77 2.83 -9.83
C PHE A 15 1.24 1.44 -9.38
N VAL A 16 0.35 0.68 -8.75
CA VAL A 16 0.62 -0.71 -8.40
C VAL A 16 0.50 -1.51 -9.68
N PRO A 17 1.53 -2.26 -10.07
CA PRO A 17 1.61 -2.80 -11.42
C PRO A 17 0.77 -4.09 -11.50
N ARG A 18 -0.55 -3.88 -11.52
CA ARG A 18 -1.61 -4.88 -11.61
C ARG A 18 -2.03 -4.99 -13.05
N ASN A 19 -2.28 -6.20 -13.51
CA ASN A 19 -2.93 -6.35 -14.80
C ASN A 19 -4.42 -6.01 -14.62
N ALA A 20 -4.95 -5.04 -15.37
CA ALA A 20 -6.33 -4.58 -15.24
C ALA A 20 -7.37 -5.72 -15.44
N ALA A 21 -6.97 -6.78 -16.14
CA ALA A 21 -7.77 -7.99 -16.36
C ALA A 21 -7.50 -9.11 -15.33
N ASN A 22 -6.39 -9.06 -14.58
CA ASN A 22 -6.01 -10.12 -13.64
C ASN A 22 -5.11 -9.57 -12.52
N ARG A 23 -5.62 -9.50 -11.30
CA ARG A 23 -4.88 -8.95 -10.14
C ARG A 23 -3.63 -9.76 -9.76
N PHE A 24 -3.44 -10.95 -10.35
CA PHE A 24 -2.55 -12.01 -9.84
C PHE A 24 -1.36 -12.43 -10.75
N THR A 25 -0.71 -11.49 -11.45
CA THR A 25 0.27 -11.84 -12.51
C THR A 25 1.73 -11.94 -12.06
N ARG A 26 2.06 -11.51 -10.84
CA ARG A 26 3.41 -11.51 -10.26
C ARG A 26 3.33 -11.42 -8.74
N ASP A 27 4.43 -11.73 -8.07
CA ASP A 27 4.53 -11.53 -6.63
C ASP A 27 4.68 -10.03 -6.32
N TYR A 28 3.82 -9.54 -5.44
CA TYR A 28 3.79 -8.16 -5.01
C TYR A 28 3.19 -8.02 -3.62
N ILE A 29 3.52 -6.91 -2.97
CA ILE A 29 2.89 -6.45 -1.75
C ILE A 29 2.50 -4.99 -1.96
N ALA A 30 1.24 -4.65 -1.72
CA ALA A 30 0.74 -3.29 -1.75
C ALA A 30 0.15 -2.96 -0.39
N LEU A 31 0.73 -1.97 0.29
CA LEU A 31 0.29 -1.47 1.59
C LEU A 31 -0.22 -0.04 1.40
N ILE A 32 -1.51 0.16 1.63
CA ILE A 32 -2.15 1.47 1.66
C ILE A 32 -2.18 1.91 3.12
N HIS A 33 -1.69 3.11 3.37
CA HIS A 33 -1.82 3.80 4.65
C HIS A 33 -2.75 4.99 4.46
N VAL A 34 -3.88 4.95 5.16
CA VAL A 34 -4.82 6.06 5.29
C VAL A 34 -4.62 6.63 6.70
N PRO A 35 -3.90 7.74 6.84
CA PRO A 35 -3.64 8.30 8.16
C PRO A 35 -4.93 8.87 8.76
N ALA A 36 -4.97 8.95 10.09
CA ALA A 36 -6.02 9.64 10.83
C ALA A 36 -6.19 11.10 10.38
N VAL A 37 -5.08 11.74 10.02
CA VAL A 37 -5.00 13.12 9.52
C VAL A 37 -3.97 13.19 8.40
N GLY A 38 -4.37 13.73 7.26
CA GLY A 38 -3.50 13.98 6.11
C GLY A 38 -3.80 13.08 4.91
N PRO A 39 -2.99 13.18 3.85
CA PRO A 39 -3.21 12.43 2.63
C PRO A 39 -2.75 10.98 2.74
N GLU A 40 -3.35 10.10 1.95
CA GLU A 40 -2.98 8.70 1.86
C GLU A 40 -1.57 8.51 1.28
N LYS A 41 -0.94 7.41 1.70
CA LYS A 41 0.33 6.95 1.15
C LYS A 41 0.23 5.48 0.76
N VAL A 42 0.78 5.13 -0.39
CA VAL A 42 0.75 3.77 -0.93
C VAL A 42 2.17 3.29 -1.15
N TYR A 43 2.49 2.16 -0.54
CA TYR A 43 3.73 1.44 -0.74
C TYR A 43 3.45 0.21 -1.60
N SER A 44 4.24 0.01 -2.65
CA SER A 44 4.14 -1.16 -3.51
C SER A 44 5.51 -1.75 -3.72
N LEU A 45 5.66 -3.02 -3.36
CA LEU A 45 6.86 -3.80 -3.62
C LEU A 45 6.52 -4.89 -4.64
N VAL A 46 7.18 -4.87 -5.79
CA VAL A 46 7.17 -6.00 -6.73
C VAL A 46 8.37 -6.88 -6.43
N LEU A 47 8.10 -8.15 -6.15
CA LEU A 47 9.10 -9.14 -5.81
C LEU A 47 9.52 -9.89 -7.07
N ASP A 48 10.38 -9.28 -7.89
CA ASP A 48 11.08 -9.99 -8.97
C ASP A 48 12.26 -10.78 -8.38
N LYS A 49 12.55 -11.96 -8.95
CA LYS A 49 13.66 -12.83 -8.52
C LYS A 49 15.03 -12.21 -8.70
N VAL A 50 15.15 -11.24 -9.62
CA VAL A 50 16.43 -10.59 -9.94
C VAL A 50 16.58 -9.27 -9.21
N GLN A 51 15.51 -8.46 -9.18
CA GLN A 51 15.58 -7.12 -8.62
C GLN A 51 14.21 -6.61 -8.17
N PRO A 52 13.90 -6.68 -6.86
CA PRO A 52 12.67 -6.14 -6.35
C PRO A 52 12.56 -4.63 -6.62
N ILE A 53 11.34 -4.16 -6.91
CA ILE A 53 11.07 -2.76 -7.21
C ILE A 53 10.11 -2.22 -6.16
N LEU A 54 10.55 -1.22 -5.41
CA LEU A 54 9.71 -0.48 -4.49
C LEU A 54 9.18 0.77 -5.20
N THR A 55 7.89 1.04 -5.05
CA THR A 55 7.24 2.28 -5.43
C THR A 55 6.54 2.85 -4.20
N VAL A 56 6.77 4.12 -3.93
CA VAL A 56 6.15 4.87 -2.84
C VAL A 56 5.42 6.04 -3.47
N ALA A 57 4.10 6.07 -3.31
CA ALA A 57 3.23 7.13 -3.81
C ALA A 57 2.61 7.87 -2.63
N ALA A 58 2.89 9.16 -2.50
CA ALA A 58 2.31 10.03 -1.49
C ALA A 58 1.36 11.02 -2.16
N TYR A 59 0.09 11.00 -1.80
CA TYR A 59 -0.88 11.95 -2.32
C TYR A 59 -0.68 13.33 -1.68
N LYS A 60 -0.98 14.40 -2.42
CA LYS A 60 -0.90 15.77 -1.89
C LYS A 60 -2.15 16.20 -1.12
N SER A 61 -3.27 15.52 -1.37
CA SER A 61 -4.57 15.72 -0.72
C SER A 61 -5.24 14.37 -0.51
N ALA A 62 -6.13 14.28 0.47
CA ALA A 62 -6.86 13.03 0.73
C ALA A 62 -7.71 12.64 -0.49
N VAL A 63 -7.51 11.42 -1.00
CA VAL A 63 -8.16 10.91 -2.21
C VAL A 63 -9.67 10.79 -1.99
N TRP A 64 -10.10 10.40 -0.79
CA TRP A 64 -11.52 10.30 -0.43
C TRP A 64 -12.26 11.64 -0.62
N GLU A 65 -11.61 12.77 -0.35
CA GLU A 65 -12.24 14.10 -0.46
C GLU A 65 -12.55 14.50 -1.91
N VAL A 66 -11.85 13.90 -2.87
CA VAL A 66 -12.00 14.22 -4.30
C VAL A 66 -12.64 13.08 -5.09
N VAL A 67 -12.74 11.87 -4.53
CA VAL A 67 -13.21 10.69 -5.26
C VAL A 67 -14.67 10.81 -5.70
N GLU A 68 -15.52 11.45 -4.90
CA GLU A 68 -16.94 11.68 -5.24
C GLU A 68 -17.12 12.69 -6.39
N THR A 69 -16.06 13.42 -6.74
CA THR A 69 -16.05 14.35 -7.87
C THR A 69 -15.53 13.71 -9.15
N PHE A 70 -14.96 12.49 -9.10
CA PHE A 70 -14.55 11.76 -10.30
C PHE A 70 -15.74 11.45 -11.19
N GLY A 71 -15.59 11.73 -12.48
CA GLY A 71 -16.64 11.52 -13.48
C GLY A 71 -17.47 12.75 -13.80
N LYS A 72 -17.29 13.87 -13.09
CA LYS A 72 -17.76 15.19 -13.55
C LYS A 72 -16.77 15.74 -14.60
N GLU A 73 -17.27 16.26 -15.71
CA GLU A 73 -16.42 16.92 -16.71
C GLU A 73 -15.55 18.01 -16.05
N GLY A 74 -14.23 17.93 -16.24
CA GLY A 74 -13.28 18.89 -15.69
C GLY A 74 -12.72 18.57 -14.29
N ALA A 75 -13.10 17.45 -13.66
CA ALA A 75 -12.53 17.05 -12.37
C ALA A 75 -11.03 16.70 -12.51
N SER A 76 -10.19 17.35 -11.70
CA SER A 76 -8.75 17.08 -11.63
C SER A 76 -8.50 15.76 -10.88
N LYS A 77 -7.58 14.93 -11.42
CA LYS A 77 -7.06 13.76 -10.70
C LYS A 77 -6.26 14.22 -9.47
N PRO A 78 -6.19 13.40 -8.40
CA PRO A 78 -5.44 13.78 -7.22
C PRO A 78 -3.96 13.83 -7.61
N GLU A 79 -3.29 14.89 -7.21
CA GLU A 79 -1.85 14.97 -7.36
C GLU A 79 -1.15 14.05 -6.36
N LEU A 80 -0.05 13.45 -6.80
CA LEU A 80 0.81 12.63 -5.95
C LEU A 80 2.25 12.73 -6.42
N ASP A 81 3.14 12.53 -5.47
CA ASP A 81 4.56 12.35 -5.71
C ASP A 81 4.86 10.84 -5.60
N ALA A 82 5.37 10.25 -6.69
CA ALA A 82 5.72 8.84 -6.75
C ALA A 82 7.23 8.69 -6.93
N LEU A 83 7.86 7.97 -6.01
CA LEU A 83 9.23 7.51 -6.14
C LEU A 83 9.23 6.01 -6.45
N GLN A 84 10.06 5.60 -7.41
CA GLN A 84 10.36 4.21 -7.69
C GLN A 84 11.85 3.96 -7.51
N ALA A 85 12.20 2.88 -6.82
CA ALA A 85 13.56 2.48 -6.56
C ALA A 85 13.73 0.96 -6.69
N GLN A 86 14.94 0.56 -7.08
CA GLN A 86 15.36 -0.83 -7.06
C GLN A 86 15.86 -1.17 -5.66
N VAL A 87 15.38 -2.29 -5.11
CA VAL A 87 15.80 -2.80 -3.81
C VAL A 87 16.78 -3.95 -4.03
N ALA A 88 17.82 -4.02 -3.21
CA ALA A 88 18.74 -5.16 -3.19
C ALA A 88 17.98 -6.45 -2.87
N ALA A 89 18.19 -7.52 -3.65
CA ALA A 89 17.44 -8.77 -3.49
C ALA A 89 17.71 -9.49 -2.16
N ASP A 90 18.84 -9.19 -1.51
CA ASP A 90 19.26 -9.67 -0.20
C ASP A 90 19.00 -8.65 0.93
N HIS A 91 18.18 -7.63 0.68
CA HIS A 91 17.88 -6.63 1.68
C HIS A 91 17.13 -7.26 2.87
N PRO A 92 17.60 -7.10 4.13
CA PRO A 92 17.08 -7.84 5.29
C PRO A 92 15.60 -7.55 5.59
N ALA A 93 15.10 -6.37 5.22
CA ALA A 93 13.68 -6.06 5.36
C ALA A 93 12.76 -7.02 4.55
N LEU A 94 13.27 -7.69 3.51
CA LEU A 94 12.50 -8.62 2.69
C LEU A 94 12.15 -9.91 3.43
N ASP A 95 12.91 -10.28 4.46
CA ASP A 95 12.66 -11.46 5.31
C ASP A 95 11.41 -11.30 6.18
N TYR A 96 11.05 -10.05 6.50
CA TYR A 96 9.84 -9.72 7.24
C TYR A 96 8.58 -9.63 6.35
N LEU A 97 8.75 -9.84 5.04
CA LEU A 97 7.68 -9.77 4.05
C LEU A 97 7.35 -11.16 3.47
N LEU A 98 7.80 -12.23 4.13
CA LEU A 98 7.55 -13.62 3.72
C LEU A 98 6.07 -14.02 3.89
N PRO A 99 5.59 -15.03 3.14
CA PRO A 99 4.18 -15.43 3.15
C PRO A 99 3.62 -15.70 4.54
N ASP A 100 4.40 -16.34 5.43
CA ASP A 100 3.97 -16.64 6.80
C ASP A 100 3.65 -15.37 7.59
N THR A 101 4.52 -14.35 7.53
CA THR A 101 4.27 -13.06 8.20
C THR A 101 3.07 -12.35 7.61
N LEU A 102 2.92 -12.36 6.27
CA LEU A 102 1.79 -11.72 5.59
C LEU A 102 0.45 -12.36 5.93
N LYS A 103 0.41 -13.69 6.12
CA LYS A 103 -0.79 -14.43 6.56
C LYS A 103 -1.15 -14.18 8.01
N SER A 104 -0.17 -13.92 8.86
CA SER A 104 -0.40 -13.65 10.28
C SER A 104 -0.93 -12.24 10.56
N CYS A 105 -1.09 -11.40 9.54
CA CYS A 105 -1.81 -10.12 9.65
C CYS A 105 -3.33 -10.37 9.67
N ASP A 106 -3.95 -10.27 10.84
CA ASP A 106 -5.39 -10.48 10.98
C ASP A 106 -6.20 -9.26 10.55
N ASN A 107 -7.43 -9.50 10.11
CA ASN A 107 -8.37 -8.41 9.83
C ASN A 107 -8.89 -7.80 11.14
N TYR A 108 -8.85 -6.48 11.22
CA TYR A 108 -9.43 -5.75 12.32
C TYR A 108 -10.13 -4.46 11.87
N SER A 109 -11.46 -4.50 11.85
CA SER A 109 -12.30 -3.47 11.23
C SER A 109 -13.07 -2.59 12.23
N ASP A 110 -12.88 -2.73 13.55
CA ASP A 110 -13.55 -1.87 14.55
C ASP A 110 -12.89 -0.48 14.64
N GLY A 111 -12.71 0.16 13.50
CA GLY A 111 -12.18 1.50 13.36
C GLY A 111 -13.23 2.58 13.66
N ARG A 112 -12.73 3.79 13.91
CA ARG A 112 -13.54 5.03 13.95
C ARG A 112 -12.77 6.14 13.26
N ALA A 113 -13.47 7.22 12.93
CA ALA A 113 -12.83 8.42 12.39
C ALA A 113 -11.70 8.90 13.32
N GLY A 114 -10.59 9.34 12.73
CA GLY A 114 -9.40 9.79 13.45
C GLY A 114 -8.44 8.67 13.87
N LEU A 115 -8.60 7.47 13.31
CA LEU A 115 -7.65 6.36 13.47
C LEU A 115 -6.89 6.10 12.18
N ASP A 116 -5.62 5.69 12.29
CA ASP A 116 -4.86 5.20 11.16
C ASP A 116 -5.46 3.88 10.67
N TYR A 117 -5.60 3.76 9.36
CA TYR A 117 -6.10 2.58 8.70
C TYR A 117 -5.07 2.07 7.69
N TYR A 118 -4.84 0.76 7.71
CA TYR A 118 -3.97 0.08 6.79
C TYR A 118 -4.76 -0.96 6.01
N LEU A 119 -4.56 -0.98 4.69
CA LEU A 119 -5.07 -2.02 3.81
C LEU A 119 -3.89 -2.65 3.07
N MET A 120 -3.71 -3.95 3.22
CA MET A 120 -2.68 -4.72 2.54
C MET A 120 -3.31 -5.66 1.52
N LEU A 121 -2.79 -5.61 0.30
CA LEU A 121 -3.07 -6.59 -0.75
C LEU A 121 -1.74 -7.23 -1.14
N TRP A 122 -1.66 -8.54 -1.14
CA TRP A 122 -0.41 -9.22 -1.46
C TRP A 122 -0.63 -10.49 -2.27
N GLN A 123 0.39 -10.81 -3.05
CA GLN A 123 0.60 -12.10 -3.66
C GLN A 123 2.07 -12.47 -3.52
N ARG A 124 2.36 -13.67 -3.02
CA ARG A 124 3.73 -14.15 -2.87
C ARG A 124 3.75 -15.67 -2.91
N ASP A 125 4.65 -16.25 -3.68
CA ASP A 125 4.87 -17.70 -3.75
C ASP A 125 3.59 -18.52 -4.06
N GLY A 126 2.71 -17.96 -4.89
CA GLY A 126 1.44 -18.60 -5.28
C GLY A 126 0.29 -18.41 -4.29
N GLU A 127 0.52 -17.67 -3.20
CA GLU A 127 -0.48 -17.35 -2.20
C GLU A 127 -0.89 -15.88 -2.29
N THR A 128 -2.05 -15.54 -1.76
CA THR A 128 -2.57 -14.17 -1.81
C THR A 128 -3.46 -13.87 -0.61
N GLY A 129 -3.52 -12.60 -0.23
CA GLY A 129 -4.41 -12.12 0.81
C GLY A 129 -4.79 -10.65 0.61
N VAL A 130 -5.93 -10.29 1.19
CA VAL A 130 -6.36 -8.91 1.39
C VAL A 130 -6.75 -8.80 2.85
N VAL A 131 -6.05 -7.93 3.58
CA VAL A 131 -6.25 -7.75 5.02
C VAL A 131 -6.22 -6.27 5.37
N GLU A 132 -7.04 -5.87 6.34
CA GLU A 132 -7.12 -4.50 6.82
C GLU A 132 -6.99 -4.41 8.34
N CYS A 133 -6.45 -3.30 8.83
CA CYS A 133 -6.30 -3.06 10.27
C CYS A 133 -6.35 -1.58 10.62
N TYR A 134 -7.17 -1.26 11.63
CA TYR A 134 -7.15 0.04 12.30
C TYR A 134 -6.20 0.03 13.51
N GLU A 135 -5.34 1.04 13.59
CA GLU A 135 -4.32 1.24 14.64
C GLU A 135 -3.51 -0.04 15.00
N PRO A 136 -2.78 -0.64 14.05
CA PRO A 136 -2.03 -1.87 14.32
C PRO A 136 -1.03 -1.74 15.48
N TYR A 137 -0.44 -0.55 15.66
CA TYR A 137 0.53 -0.27 16.72
C TYR A 137 -0.08 -0.23 18.13
N SER A 138 -1.30 0.28 18.29
CA SER A 138 -1.95 0.36 19.61
C SER A 138 -2.44 -1.00 20.11
N ARG A 139 -2.51 -1.98 19.19
CA ARG A 139 -3.01 -3.34 19.44
C ARG A 139 -1.91 -4.35 19.69
N GLU A 140 -0.65 -3.93 19.61
CA GLU A 140 0.52 -4.80 19.71
C GLU A 140 0.47 -5.96 18.70
N ASP A 141 -0.18 -5.74 17.54
CA ASP A 141 -0.19 -6.74 16.47
C ASP A 141 1.20 -6.80 15.85
N TYR A 142 1.94 -7.82 16.27
CA TYR A 142 3.33 -8.00 15.89
C TYR A 142 3.49 -8.19 14.38
N SER A 143 2.58 -8.91 13.74
CA SER A 143 2.63 -9.20 12.30
C SER A 143 2.43 -7.91 11.51
N TRP A 144 1.38 -7.15 11.81
CA TRP A 144 1.12 -5.87 11.16
C TRP A 144 2.25 -4.87 11.39
N SER A 145 2.69 -4.71 12.64
CA SER A 145 3.78 -3.80 12.97
C SER A 145 5.08 -4.16 12.24
N THR A 146 5.37 -5.46 12.11
CA THR A 146 6.53 -5.98 11.39
C THR A 146 6.46 -5.67 9.90
N VAL A 147 5.33 -5.94 9.25
CA VAL A 147 5.14 -5.68 7.82
C VAL A 147 5.21 -4.18 7.52
N ILE A 148 4.52 -3.35 8.31
CA ILE A 148 4.53 -1.89 8.12
C ILE A 148 5.95 -1.35 8.32
N GLY A 149 6.64 -1.78 9.39
CA GLY A 149 8.01 -1.41 9.66
C GLY A 149 8.97 -1.79 8.52
N ALA A 150 8.85 -3.00 7.97
CA ALA A 150 9.65 -3.45 6.84
C ALA A 150 9.44 -2.57 5.59
N MET A 151 8.19 -2.25 5.26
CA MET A 151 7.87 -1.36 4.12
C MET A 151 8.40 0.07 4.34
N GLN A 152 8.31 0.58 5.57
CA GLN A 152 8.84 1.90 5.93
C GLN A 152 10.37 1.96 5.91
N VAL A 153 11.05 0.90 6.38
CA VAL A 153 12.52 0.80 6.29
C VAL A 153 12.95 0.82 4.83
N LEU A 154 12.29 0.02 3.99
CA LEU A 154 12.54 0.01 2.55
C LEU A 154 12.31 1.39 1.93
N SER A 155 11.24 2.11 2.28
CA SER A 155 10.97 3.44 1.71
C SER A 155 11.93 4.52 2.20
N SER A 156 12.29 4.49 3.47
CA SER A 156 13.08 5.55 4.12
C SER A 156 14.41 5.78 3.41
N GLN A 157 15.06 4.73 2.91
CA GLN A 157 16.34 4.81 2.21
C GLN A 157 16.28 5.68 0.94
N TYR A 158 15.09 5.85 0.36
CA TYR A 158 14.90 6.56 -0.90
C TYR A 158 14.18 7.89 -0.73
N GLU A 159 13.42 8.07 0.35
CA GLU A 159 12.76 9.36 0.66
C GLU A 159 13.78 10.44 1.04
N TYR A 160 14.90 10.07 1.67
CA TYR A 160 16.00 11.00 1.96
C TYR A 160 16.81 11.42 0.72
N ALA A 161 16.70 10.70 -0.41
CA ALA A 161 17.43 11.05 -1.63
C ALA A 161 16.76 12.18 -2.44
N ILE A 162 15.57 12.64 -2.02
CA ILE A 162 14.78 13.68 -2.71
C ILE A 162 14.82 15.04 -1.96
N GLN A 163 15.34 15.10 -0.73
CA GLN A 163 15.54 16.37 -0.01
C GLN A 163 16.83 17.07 -0.46
#